data_AF-A0A976CQR0-F1
#
_entry.id   AF-A0A976CQR0-F1
#
_cell.length_a   1.000
_cell.length_b   1.000
_cell.length_c   1.000
_cell.angle_alpha   90.00
_cell.angle_beta   90.00
_cell.angle_gamma   90.00
#
_symmetry.space_group_name_H-M   'P 1'
#
loop_
_entity.id
_entity.type
_entity.pdbx_description
1 polymer ?
#
loop_
_entity_poly.entity_id
_entity_poly.type
_entity_poly.pdbx_seq_one_letter_code
_entity_poly.pdbx_strand_id
1 'polypeptide(L)'
;MPKAQYHQALLFNYLASHYRNHLLAESSCENLDPEAAFKRAKLAAVLLVTAVGIPMLWMGEEFGQSTRQTPNQPNPLQWSLLNNQQNRDLLEYYKHLIRLQTNFPALLTENIEFIHENIEAKVLAYYRWSDEGSRAVVVANFSDTYLSGYGIPNFPDTGTMYNKIVEVGEEGFKFDWPEGSAQIFV
;
A
#
# COMPACT_ATOMS: atom_id res chain seq x y z
N MET A 1 -8.02 8.26 -39.82
CA MET A 1 -8.85 8.79 -38.71
C MET A 1 -7.92 9.13 -37.55
N PRO A 2 -8.02 10.32 -36.92
CA PRO A 2 -7.24 10.61 -35.73
C PRO A 2 -7.76 9.75 -34.57
N LYS A 3 -6.87 9.01 -33.89
CA LYS A 3 -7.22 8.33 -32.63
C LYS A 3 -7.58 9.41 -31.62
N ALA A 4 -8.73 9.26 -30.95
CA ALA A 4 -9.08 10.08 -29.81
C ALA A 4 -7.94 10.01 -28.78
N GLN A 5 -7.29 11.14 -28.53
CA GLN A 5 -6.29 11.30 -27.49
C GLN A 5 -7.08 11.43 -26.18
N TYR A 6 -7.34 10.30 -25.53
CA TYR A 6 -7.92 10.29 -24.19
C TYR A 6 -6.99 11.10 -23.29
N HIS A 7 -7.49 12.19 -22.73
CA HIS A 7 -6.78 12.92 -21.70
C HIS A 7 -6.70 11.98 -20.50
N GLN A 8 -5.49 11.55 -20.12
CA GLN A 8 -5.25 10.81 -18.89
C GLN A 8 -5.91 11.56 -17.75
N ALA A 9 -6.85 10.91 -17.06
CA ALA A 9 -7.39 11.47 -15.84
C ALA A 9 -6.28 11.41 -14.78
N LEU A 10 -5.61 12.54 -14.55
CA LEU A 10 -4.62 12.70 -13.49
C LEU A 10 -5.34 12.65 -12.12
N LEU A 11 -5.56 11.43 -11.63
CA LEU A 11 -6.10 11.18 -10.30
C LEU A 11 -4.98 11.31 -9.27
N PHE A 12 -5.20 12.12 -8.24
CA PHE A 12 -4.32 12.21 -7.08
C PHE A 12 -4.91 11.44 -5.91
N ASN A 13 -4.18 10.45 -5.42
CA ASN A 13 -4.55 9.67 -4.24
C ASN A 13 -3.80 10.22 -3.03
N TYR A 14 -4.45 10.35 -1.87
CA TYR A 14 -3.83 10.79 -0.63
C TYR A 14 -4.50 10.14 0.58
N LEU A 15 -3.75 9.98 1.67
CA LEU A 15 -4.24 9.43 2.94
C LEU A 15 -4.54 10.55 3.94
N ALA A 16 -3.67 11.57 3.99
CA ALA A 16 -3.88 12.80 4.74
C ALA A 16 -3.67 14.04 3.87
N SER A 17 -4.04 15.20 4.41
CA SER A 17 -3.84 16.50 3.78
C SER A 17 -3.82 17.57 4.87
N HIS A 18 -3.71 18.84 4.54
CA HIS A 18 -3.89 19.93 5.51
C HIS A 18 -5.34 20.09 6.03
N TYR A 19 -6.28 19.29 5.53
CA TYR A 19 -7.67 19.25 6.03
C TYR A 19 -8.03 17.90 6.69
N ARG A 20 -7.18 16.87 6.57
CA ARG A 20 -7.37 15.55 7.18
C ARG A 20 -6.16 15.20 8.04
N ASN A 21 -6.38 14.69 9.25
CA ASN A 21 -5.26 14.29 10.09
C ASN A 21 -4.44 13.17 9.45
N HIS A 22 -3.17 13.07 9.87
CA HIS A 22 -2.33 11.93 9.57
C HIS A 22 -2.97 10.62 10.05
N LEU A 23 -2.73 9.52 9.35
CA LEU A 23 -3.32 8.21 9.67
C LEU A 23 -3.00 7.74 11.11
N LEU A 24 -1.79 8.02 11.61
CA LEU A 24 -1.41 7.69 12.99
C LEU A 24 -2.17 8.53 14.02
N ALA A 25 -2.51 9.78 13.68
CA ALA A 25 -3.33 10.64 14.54
C ALA A 25 -4.78 10.11 14.62
N GLU A 26 -5.36 9.70 13.49
CA GLU A 26 -6.67 9.05 13.47
C GLU A 26 -6.67 7.72 14.25
N SER A 27 -5.65 6.88 14.04
CA SER A 27 -5.48 5.60 14.75
C SER A 27 -5.37 5.76 16.26
N SER A 28 -4.69 6.82 16.72
CA SER A 28 -4.60 7.13 18.15
C SER A 28 -5.97 7.45 18.77
N CYS A 29 -6.90 7.97 17.97
CA CYS A 29 -8.25 8.33 18.44
C CYS A 29 -9.20 7.14 18.49
N GLU A 30 -8.90 6.10 17.70
CA GLU A 30 -9.54 4.80 17.77
C GLU A 30 -8.97 3.94 18.91
N ASN A 31 -8.01 4.46 19.70
CA ASN A 31 -7.30 3.74 20.76
C ASN A 31 -6.60 2.46 20.26
N LEU A 32 -6.13 2.46 19.01
CA LEU A 32 -5.29 1.38 18.51
C LEU A 32 -3.97 1.35 19.26
N ASP A 33 -3.48 0.16 19.57
CA ASP A 33 -2.13 0.03 20.09
C ASP A 33 -1.10 0.54 19.04
N PRO A 34 0.08 1.02 19.48
CA PRO A 34 1.06 1.59 18.55
C PRO A 34 1.48 0.62 17.44
N GLU A 35 1.64 -0.67 17.73
CA GLU A 35 2.08 -1.65 16.74
C GLU A 35 1.04 -1.83 15.63
N ALA A 36 -0.23 -1.98 16.00
CA ALA A 36 -1.36 -2.05 15.09
C ALA A 36 -1.49 -0.76 14.25
N ALA A 37 -1.26 0.41 14.85
CA ALA A 37 -1.26 1.68 14.14
C ALA A 37 -0.15 1.76 13.07
N PHE A 38 1.06 1.29 13.39
CA PHE A 38 2.16 1.20 12.41
C PHE A 38 1.91 0.13 11.33
N LYS A 39 1.32 -1.03 11.67
CA LYS A 39 0.90 -2.04 10.68
C LYS A 39 -0.11 -1.45 9.69
N ARG A 40 -1.15 -0.78 10.21
CA ARG A 40 -2.15 -0.08 9.40
C ARG A 40 -1.53 1.01 8.51
N ALA A 41 -0.56 1.76 9.02
CA ALA A 41 0.16 2.76 8.23
C ALA A 41 0.92 2.14 7.06
N LYS A 42 1.62 1.03 7.28
CA LYS A 42 2.32 0.29 6.22
C LYS A 42 1.35 -0.30 5.19
N LEU A 43 0.24 -0.90 5.63
CA LEU A 43 -0.82 -1.38 4.76
C LEU A 43 -1.37 -0.25 3.87
N ALA A 44 -1.72 0.89 4.47
CA ALA A 44 -2.22 2.05 3.72
C ALA A 44 -1.19 2.61 2.74
N ALA A 45 0.10 2.62 3.10
CA ALA A 45 1.18 3.05 2.22
C ALA A 45 1.30 2.17 0.96
N VAL A 46 1.18 0.85 1.10
CA VAL A 46 1.16 -0.07 -0.05
C VAL A 46 0.01 0.27 -0.97
N LEU A 47 -1.20 0.38 -0.44
CA LEU A 47 -2.40 0.67 -1.22
C LEU A 47 -2.30 2.02 -1.92
N LEU A 48 -1.78 3.05 -1.24
CA LEU A 48 -1.59 4.39 -1.82
C LEU A 48 -0.62 4.35 -3.02
N VAL A 49 0.56 3.73 -2.83
CA VAL A 49 1.63 3.70 -3.83
C VAL A 49 1.28 2.79 -5.01
N THR A 50 0.48 1.76 -4.79
CA THR A 50 0.11 0.76 -5.80
C THR A 50 -1.33 0.90 -6.30
N ALA A 51 -2.02 2.00 -5.99
CA ALA A 51 -3.28 2.36 -6.62
C ALA A 51 -3.06 2.94 -8.03
N VAL A 52 -4.13 3.05 -8.81
CA VAL A 52 -4.11 3.80 -10.08
C VAL A 52 -4.11 5.30 -9.75
N GLY A 53 -3.16 6.06 -10.31
CA GLY A 53 -3.02 7.50 -10.11
C GLY A 53 -1.70 7.89 -9.45
N ILE A 54 -1.55 9.18 -9.15
CA ILE A 54 -0.37 9.76 -8.54
C ILE A 54 -0.53 9.71 -7.01
N PRO A 55 0.33 8.98 -6.28
CA PRO A 55 0.33 9.02 -4.83
C PRO A 55 0.87 10.37 -4.36
N MET A 56 0.10 11.05 -3.52
CA MET A 56 0.50 12.26 -2.80
C MET A 56 0.73 11.89 -1.34
N LEU A 57 1.90 12.25 -0.83
CA LEU A 57 2.26 12.10 0.59
C LEU A 57 2.16 13.45 1.27
N TRP A 58 1.42 13.51 2.38
CA TRP A 58 1.43 14.67 3.24
C TRP A 58 2.63 14.60 4.19
N MET A 59 3.31 15.73 4.37
CA MET A 59 4.55 15.79 5.15
C MET A 59 4.37 15.21 6.57
N GLY A 60 5.23 14.26 6.94
CA GLY A 60 5.19 13.59 8.23
C GLY A 60 4.43 12.28 8.26
N GLU A 61 3.63 11.95 7.23
CA GLU A 61 3.00 10.62 7.15
C GLU A 61 4.05 9.51 7.07
N GLU A 62 5.12 9.76 6.32
CA GLU A 62 6.17 8.79 6.02
C GLU A 62 6.97 8.35 7.25
N PHE A 63 6.95 9.13 8.33
CA PHE A 63 7.59 8.79 9.59
C PHE A 63 6.62 8.77 10.77
N GLY A 64 5.31 8.73 10.52
CA GLY A 64 4.30 8.48 11.56
C GLY A 64 3.99 9.68 12.45
N GLN A 65 3.95 10.89 11.88
CA GLN A 65 3.40 12.07 12.55
C GLN A 65 1.98 11.76 13.06
N SER A 66 1.73 12.01 14.35
CA SER A 66 0.47 11.67 15.02
C SER A 66 -0.22 12.88 15.65
N THR A 67 0.25 14.10 15.38
CA THR A 67 -0.43 15.30 15.87
C THR A 67 -1.73 15.54 15.11
N ARG A 68 -2.78 15.85 15.87
CA ARG A 68 -4.02 16.36 15.29
C ARG A 68 -3.79 17.75 14.71
N GLN A 69 -4.38 17.97 13.54
CA GLN A 69 -4.42 19.27 12.93
C GLN A 69 -5.46 20.11 13.64
N THR A 70 -5.06 21.29 14.10
CA THR A 70 -5.98 22.28 14.66
C THR A 70 -6.09 23.42 13.65
N PRO A 71 -7.30 23.76 13.17
CA PRO A 71 -7.49 24.83 12.20
C PRO A 71 -6.83 26.13 12.67
N ASN A 72 -6.12 26.79 11.75
CA ASN A 72 -5.41 28.05 12.00
C ASN A 72 -4.31 28.00 13.08
N GLN A 73 -3.83 26.80 13.44
CA GLN A 73 -2.67 26.65 14.32
C GLN A 73 -1.47 26.03 13.58
N PRO A 74 -0.23 26.48 13.88
CA PRO A 74 0.96 25.82 13.36
C PRO A 74 1.01 24.36 13.79
N ASN A 75 1.30 23.47 12.84
CA ASN A 75 1.55 22.04 13.11
C ASN A 75 2.94 21.66 12.59
N PRO A 76 4.02 22.02 13.30
CA PRO A 76 5.38 21.73 12.87
C PRO A 76 5.65 20.21 12.89
N LEU A 77 6.48 19.76 11.96
CA LEU A 77 6.94 18.37 11.91
C LEU A 77 7.72 18.02 13.18
N GLN A 78 7.38 16.88 13.79
CA GLN A 78 8.07 16.38 14.97
C GLN A 78 9.28 15.52 14.58
N TRP A 79 10.37 16.18 14.19
CA TRP A 79 11.60 15.50 13.78
C TRP A 79 12.19 14.54 14.83
N SER A 80 11.91 14.77 16.12
CA SER A 80 12.31 13.88 17.21
C SER A 80 11.69 12.48 17.12
N LEU A 81 10.61 12.29 16.36
CA LEU A 81 10.03 10.96 16.09
C LEU A 81 11.04 10.02 15.44
N LEU A 82 11.95 10.54 14.60
CA LEU A 82 12.99 9.75 13.95
C LEU A 82 14.07 9.21 14.92
N ASN A 83 14.04 9.61 16.19
CA ASN A 83 14.87 8.97 17.23
C ASN A 83 14.34 7.58 17.61
N ASN A 84 13.08 7.27 17.32
CA ASN A 84 12.46 5.97 17.57
C ASN A 84 12.67 5.02 16.38
N GLN A 85 12.92 3.74 16.66
CA GLN A 85 13.17 2.74 15.62
C GLN A 85 11.95 2.54 14.70
N GLN A 86 10.74 2.41 15.26
CA GLN A 86 9.52 2.18 14.47
C GLN A 86 9.24 3.29 13.45
N ASN A 87 9.47 4.55 13.81
CA ASN A 87 9.31 5.70 12.92
C ASN A 87 10.35 5.71 11.79
N ARG A 88 11.61 5.34 12.07
CA ARG A 88 12.63 5.15 11.03
C ARG A 88 12.30 3.99 10.11
N ASP A 89 11.80 2.89 10.66
CA ASP A 89 11.39 1.72 9.88
C ASP A 89 10.23 2.07 8.94
N LEU A 90 9.29 2.91 9.40
CA LEU A 90 8.22 3.42 8.54
C LEU A 90 8.77 4.28 7.40
N LEU A 91 9.72 5.18 7.70
CA LEU A 91 10.35 6.02 6.68
C LEU A 91 11.09 5.18 5.62
N GLU A 92 11.88 4.19 6.06
CA GLU A 92 12.56 3.27 5.13
C GLU A 92 11.56 2.42 4.33
N TYR A 93 10.44 2.04 4.94
CA TYR A 93 9.37 1.34 4.24
C TYR A 93 8.77 2.19 3.10
N TYR A 94 8.46 3.46 3.34
CA TYR A 94 8.00 4.37 2.30
C TYR A 94 9.05 4.56 1.19
N LYS A 95 10.34 4.75 1.54
CA LYS A 95 11.42 4.84 0.55
C LYS A 95 11.50 3.60 -0.33
N HIS A 96 11.38 2.40 0.26
CA HIS A 96 11.35 1.15 -0.49
C HIS A 96 10.14 1.07 -1.43
N LEU A 97 8.94 1.42 -0.97
CA LEU A 97 7.74 1.43 -1.80
C LEU A 97 7.83 2.40 -2.97
N ILE A 98 8.30 3.63 -2.73
CA ILE A 98 8.49 4.63 -3.80
C ILE A 98 9.50 4.12 -4.81
N ARG A 99 10.63 3.55 -4.34
CA ARG A 99 11.63 2.95 -5.22
C ARG A 99 11.04 1.80 -6.04
N LEU A 100 10.21 0.95 -5.44
CA LEU A 100 9.49 -0.12 -6.14
C LEU A 100 8.62 0.48 -7.25
N GLN A 101 7.74 1.43 -6.92
CA GLN A 101 6.86 2.06 -7.89
C GLN A 101 7.63 2.66 -9.08
N THR A 102 8.73 3.36 -8.83
CA THR A 102 9.52 3.98 -9.90
C THR A 102 10.28 2.98 -10.78
N ASN A 103 10.50 1.75 -10.30
CA ASN A 103 11.24 0.72 -11.05
C ASN A 103 10.34 -0.31 -11.74
N PHE A 104 9.03 -0.35 -11.43
CA PHE A 104 8.08 -1.30 -12.00
C PHE A 104 6.98 -0.58 -12.79
N PRO A 105 7.10 -0.48 -14.13
CA PRO A 105 6.14 0.23 -14.98
C PRO A 105 4.68 -0.18 -14.77
N ALA A 106 4.40 -1.44 -14.41
CA ALA A 106 3.06 -1.91 -14.06
C ALA A 106 2.34 -1.04 -13.01
N LEU A 107 3.08 -0.52 -12.04
CA LEU A 107 2.52 0.30 -10.96
C LEU A 107 2.24 1.75 -11.37
N LEU A 108 2.71 2.16 -12.55
CA LEU A 108 2.58 3.52 -13.09
C LEU A 108 1.48 3.64 -14.17
N THR A 109 0.94 2.53 -14.67
CA THR A 109 -0.12 2.53 -15.68
C THR A 109 -1.51 2.65 -15.07
N GLU A 110 -2.53 2.89 -15.89
CA GLU A 110 -3.94 2.86 -15.44
C GLU A 110 -4.53 1.44 -15.40
N ASN A 111 -3.75 0.44 -15.82
CA ASN A 111 -4.19 -0.94 -15.91
C ASN A 111 -4.29 -1.59 -14.53
N ILE A 112 -5.48 -2.05 -14.19
CA ILE A 112 -5.78 -2.75 -12.95
C ILE A 112 -6.90 -3.77 -13.16
N GLU A 113 -6.81 -4.91 -12.49
CA GLU A 113 -7.86 -5.92 -12.42
C GLU A 113 -7.95 -6.45 -10.99
N PHE A 114 -9.15 -6.47 -10.40
CA PHE A 114 -9.36 -7.12 -9.11
C PHE A 114 -9.51 -8.62 -9.34
N ILE A 115 -8.53 -9.38 -8.84
CA ILE A 115 -8.44 -10.83 -9.06
C ILE A 115 -8.94 -11.64 -7.87
N HIS A 116 -9.11 -11.00 -6.70
CA HIS A 116 -9.65 -11.65 -5.51
C HIS A 116 -10.32 -10.64 -4.59
N GLU A 117 -11.57 -10.92 -4.21
CA GLU A 117 -12.35 -10.11 -3.30
C GLU A 117 -13.05 -11.03 -2.28
N ASN A 118 -12.49 -11.14 -1.08
CA ASN A 118 -13.09 -11.92 0.00
C ASN A 118 -13.46 -11.00 1.16
N ILE A 119 -14.75 -10.65 1.23
CA ILE A 119 -15.29 -9.76 2.27
C ILE A 119 -15.22 -10.42 3.65
N GLU A 120 -15.49 -11.72 3.74
CA GLU A 120 -15.51 -12.46 5.02
C GLU A 120 -14.10 -12.55 5.62
N ALA A 121 -13.11 -12.95 4.83
CA ALA A 121 -11.71 -13.01 5.26
C ALA A 121 -11.03 -11.63 5.26
N LYS A 122 -11.69 -10.59 4.72
CA LYS A 122 -11.17 -9.24 4.54
C LYS A 122 -9.86 -9.21 3.73
N VAL A 123 -9.83 -9.97 2.63
CA VAL A 123 -8.69 -10.02 1.70
C VAL A 123 -9.07 -9.43 0.35
N LEU A 124 -8.21 -8.56 -0.16
CA LEU A 124 -8.30 -7.99 -1.50
C LEU A 124 -7.01 -8.31 -2.26
N ALA A 125 -7.12 -8.73 -3.51
CA ALA A 125 -5.98 -8.79 -4.41
C ALA A 125 -6.30 -8.17 -5.76
N TYR A 126 -5.34 -7.42 -6.30
CA TYR A 126 -5.43 -6.83 -7.62
C TYR A 126 -4.13 -6.97 -8.39
N TYR A 127 -4.28 -7.08 -9.70
CA TYR A 127 -3.23 -7.22 -10.69
C TYR A 127 -3.04 -5.89 -11.42
N ARG A 128 -1.78 -5.52 -11.68
CA ARG A 128 -1.35 -4.32 -12.40
C ARG A 128 -0.43 -4.75 -13.52
N TRP A 129 -0.48 -4.08 -14.67
CA TRP A 129 0.38 -4.43 -15.80
C TRP A 129 0.72 -3.27 -16.74
N SER A 130 1.85 -3.37 -17.46
CA SER A 130 2.21 -2.45 -18.54
C SER A 130 2.24 -3.16 -19.89
N ASP A 131 2.07 -2.43 -20.99
CA ASP A 131 2.07 -3.04 -22.33
C ASP A 131 3.48 -3.55 -22.72
N GLU A 132 4.51 -3.08 -22.02
CA GLU A 132 5.92 -3.51 -22.14
C GLU A 132 6.24 -4.79 -21.37
N GLY A 133 5.25 -5.41 -20.72
CA GLY A 133 5.38 -6.72 -20.07
C GLY A 133 5.64 -6.70 -18.56
N SER A 134 5.80 -5.53 -17.94
CA SER A 134 5.88 -5.43 -16.47
C SER A 134 4.55 -5.86 -15.85
N ARG A 135 4.59 -6.74 -14.84
CA ARG A 135 3.43 -7.25 -14.10
C ARG A 135 3.59 -6.98 -12.60
N ALA A 136 2.49 -6.82 -11.89
CA ALA A 136 2.51 -6.85 -10.43
C ALA A 136 1.18 -7.38 -9.87
N VAL A 137 1.22 -8.12 -8.76
CA VAL A 137 0.05 -8.44 -7.95
C VAL A 137 0.22 -7.82 -6.58
N VAL A 138 -0.82 -7.19 -6.06
CA VAL A 138 -0.88 -6.72 -4.68
C VAL A 138 -1.93 -7.53 -3.95
N VAL A 139 -1.58 -8.04 -2.78
CA VAL A 139 -2.49 -8.75 -1.88
C VAL A 139 -2.53 -8.02 -0.55
N ALA A 140 -3.72 -7.65 -0.07
CA ALA A 140 -3.95 -6.94 1.17
C ALA A 140 -4.85 -7.76 2.10
N ASN A 141 -4.36 -8.05 3.31
CA ASN A 141 -5.11 -8.63 4.41
C ASN A 141 -5.52 -7.50 5.38
N PHE A 142 -6.79 -7.13 5.36
CA PHE A 142 -7.36 -6.10 6.25
C PHE A 142 -7.86 -6.66 7.59
N SER A 143 -7.76 -7.98 7.80
CA SER A 143 -8.14 -8.59 9.06
C SER A 143 -7.06 -8.40 10.13
N ASP A 144 -7.47 -8.61 11.38
CA ASP A 144 -6.63 -8.75 12.56
C ASP A 144 -6.14 -10.20 12.75
N THR A 145 -6.31 -11.05 11.73
CA THR A 145 -5.99 -12.48 11.78
C THR A 145 -4.86 -12.83 10.81
N TYR A 146 -3.89 -13.60 11.30
CA TYR A 146 -2.88 -14.24 10.48
C TYR A 146 -3.52 -15.36 9.65
N LEU A 147 -3.47 -15.24 8.33
CA LEU A 147 -4.09 -16.22 7.43
C LEU A 147 -3.03 -17.20 6.94
N SER A 148 -2.95 -18.36 7.60
CA SER A 148 -2.00 -19.41 7.20
C SER A 148 -2.55 -20.26 6.06
N GLY A 149 -1.72 -20.48 5.04
CA GLY A 149 -2.08 -21.33 3.88
C GLY A 149 -3.28 -20.84 3.07
N TYR A 150 -3.61 -19.55 3.17
CA TYR A 150 -4.77 -18.99 2.47
C TYR A 150 -4.49 -18.90 0.98
N GLY A 151 -5.36 -19.55 0.21
CA GLY A 151 -5.27 -19.66 -1.24
C GLY A 151 -5.99 -18.53 -1.96
N ILE A 152 -5.32 -17.97 -2.98
CA ILE A 152 -5.97 -17.12 -3.98
C ILE A 152 -6.10 -17.93 -5.28
N PRO A 153 -7.32 -18.24 -5.74
CA PRO A 153 -7.53 -19.01 -6.98
C PRO A 153 -7.07 -18.19 -8.19
N ASN A 154 -6.58 -18.87 -9.23
CA ASN A 154 -6.13 -18.24 -10.48
C ASN A 154 -5.11 -17.11 -10.29
N PHE A 155 -4.25 -17.23 -9.28
CA PHE A 155 -3.18 -16.25 -9.03
C PHE A 155 -2.30 -16.11 -10.29
N PRO A 156 -2.15 -14.90 -10.86
CA PRO A 156 -1.38 -14.72 -12.09
C PRO A 156 0.07 -15.18 -11.89
N ASP A 157 0.66 -15.74 -12.93
CA ASP A 157 2.08 -16.06 -12.95
C ASP A 157 2.89 -14.74 -13.02
N THR A 158 3.04 -14.09 -11.88
CA THR A 158 3.90 -12.93 -11.69
C THR A 158 5.20 -13.41 -11.07
N GLY A 159 6.24 -13.54 -11.90
CA GLY A 159 7.61 -13.88 -11.54
C GLY A 159 7.95 -14.02 -10.05
N THR A 160 8.50 -12.97 -9.43
CA THR A 160 9.12 -13.04 -8.09
C THR A 160 8.32 -12.16 -7.12
N MET A 161 7.97 -12.65 -5.92
CA MET A 161 7.62 -11.70 -4.84
C MET A 161 8.81 -10.75 -4.67
N TYR A 162 8.61 -9.45 -4.42
CA TYR A 162 9.76 -8.56 -4.22
C TYR A 162 10.71 -9.16 -3.14
N ASN A 163 11.91 -9.58 -3.56
CA ASN A 163 12.92 -10.34 -2.80
C ASN A 163 12.64 -11.83 -2.44
N LYS A 164 11.66 -12.52 -3.05
CA LYS A 164 11.45 -13.97 -2.86
C LYS A 164 10.79 -14.65 -4.06
N ILE A 165 11.47 -15.61 -4.70
CA ILE A 165 10.88 -16.46 -5.75
C ILE A 165 9.73 -17.25 -5.13
N VAL A 166 8.60 -17.37 -5.83
CA VAL A 166 7.52 -18.25 -5.38
C VAL A 166 7.06 -19.16 -6.51
N GLU A 167 6.97 -20.46 -6.20
CA GLU A 167 6.52 -21.49 -7.13
C GLU A 167 4.99 -21.58 -7.13
N VAL A 168 4.37 -21.61 -8.32
CA VAL A 168 2.92 -21.74 -8.49
C VAL A 168 2.53 -23.22 -8.52
N GLY A 169 1.64 -23.66 -7.63
CA GLY A 169 1.07 -25.02 -7.61
C GLY A 169 -0.29 -25.11 -8.32
N GLU A 170 -0.73 -26.34 -8.64
CA GLU A 170 -1.95 -26.63 -9.42
C GLU A 170 -3.28 -26.17 -8.77
N GLU A 171 -3.32 -25.94 -7.45
CA GLU A 171 -4.51 -25.47 -6.71
C GLU A 171 -4.54 -23.93 -6.48
N GLY A 172 -3.64 -23.19 -7.12
CA GLY A 172 -3.41 -21.77 -6.83
C GLY A 172 -2.38 -21.55 -5.72
N PHE A 173 -2.14 -20.28 -5.41
CA PHE A 173 -1.02 -19.86 -4.56
C PHE A 173 -1.44 -19.82 -3.08
N LYS A 174 -0.80 -20.63 -2.22
CA LYS A 174 -1.01 -20.63 -0.77
C LYS A 174 0.18 -19.96 -0.08
N PHE A 175 -0.04 -18.85 0.59
CA PHE A 175 0.98 -18.15 1.36
C PHE A 175 0.44 -17.78 2.74
N ASP A 176 1.36 -17.51 3.65
CA ASP A 176 1.03 -16.96 4.95
C ASP A 176 0.88 -15.45 4.86
N TRP A 177 -0.31 -14.94 5.17
CA TRP A 177 -0.59 -13.51 5.13
C TRP A 177 -0.67 -12.94 6.55
N PRO A 178 0.32 -12.14 6.98
CA PRO A 178 0.25 -11.47 8.26
C PRO A 178 -0.99 -10.59 8.37
N GLU A 179 -1.53 -10.48 9.57
CA GLU A 179 -2.63 -9.58 9.90
C GLU A 179 -2.27 -8.12 9.60
N GLY A 180 -3.26 -7.35 9.12
CA GLY A 180 -3.11 -5.93 8.83
C GLY A 180 -1.95 -5.58 7.89
N SER A 181 -1.68 -6.42 6.90
CA SER A 181 -0.51 -6.29 6.03
C SER A 181 -0.86 -6.38 4.54
N ALA A 182 0.02 -5.86 3.70
CA ALA A 182 -0.05 -6.07 2.25
C ALA A 182 1.32 -6.49 1.69
N GLN A 183 1.28 -7.29 0.64
CA GLN A 183 2.45 -7.80 -0.06
C GLN A 183 2.33 -7.50 -1.56
N ILE A 184 3.48 -7.30 -2.20
CA ILE A 184 3.58 -6.95 -3.62
C ILE A 184 4.46 -7.98 -4.33
N PHE A 185 3.94 -8.54 -5.41
CA PHE A 185 4.57 -9.50 -6.30
C PHE A 185 4.83 -8.82 -7.64
N VAL A 186 5.99 -9.01 -8.27
CA VAL A 186 6.42 -8.29 -9.48
C VAL A 186 7.20 -9.16 -10.47
#